data_AF-A0A957KZD7-F1
#
_entry.id   AF-A0A957KZD7-F1
#
_cell.length_a   1.000
_cell.length_b   1.000
_cell.length_c   1.000
_cell.angle_alpha   90.00
_cell.angle_beta   90.00
_cell.angle_gamma   90.00
#
_symmetry.space_group_name_H-M   'P 1'
#
loop_
_entity.id
_entity.type
_entity.pdbx_description
1 polymer ?
#
loop_
_entity_poly.entity_id
_entity_poly.type
_entity_poly.pdbx_seq_one_letter_code
_entity_poly.pdbx_strand_id
1 'polypeptide(L)'
;IHVNEGDQVAAGQVLVEFDTTLLTGQLAQAQAGLAAAQANYDLLLAGASSAQLAAAEAGISRAQAALDALNEQIDQIESQAEDVAAQIETLTADIAANQAAIVAIQAAQQQGTATPEQLASLGQLQGGAAGLNGQLAWAQQLQTALT
;
A
#
# COMPACT_ATOMS: atom_id res chain seq x y z
N ILE A 1 17.53 -0.52 -10.13
CA ILE A 1 17.23 -1.95 -9.93
C ILE A 1 15.74 -2.05 -10.22
N HIS A 2 15.35 -2.67 -11.35
CA HIS A 2 13.95 -2.79 -11.77
C HIS A 2 13.61 -4.28 -11.73
N VAL A 3 12.61 -4.67 -10.94
CA VAL A 3 12.02 -6.00 -11.02
C VAL A 3 10.81 -5.92 -11.96
N ASN A 4 10.68 -6.90 -12.86
CA ASN A 4 9.58 -6.98 -13.80
C ASN A 4 8.45 -7.83 -13.21
N GLU A 5 7.21 -7.51 -13.58
CA GLU A 5 6.02 -8.31 -13.28
C GLU A 5 6.21 -9.75 -13.82
N GLY A 6 6.39 -10.72 -12.92
CA GLY A 6 6.56 -12.14 -13.26
C GLY A 6 7.74 -12.87 -12.62
N ASP A 7 8.65 -12.20 -11.91
CA ASP A 7 9.73 -12.88 -11.17
C ASP A 7 9.21 -13.55 -9.89
N GLN A 8 9.51 -14.84 -9.70
CA GLN A 8 9.28 -15.56 -8.44
C GLN A 8 10.21 -14.99 -7.37
N VAL A 9 9.67 -14.14 -6.50
CA VAL A 9 10.38 -13.72 -5.29
C VAL A 9 10.10 -14.72 -4.17
N ALA A 10 11.16 -15.17 -3.51
CA ALA A 10 11.08 -16.12 -2.41
C ALA A 10 10.33 -15.49 -1.22
N ALA A 11 9.57 -16.30 -0.49
CA ALA A 11 8.99 -15.90 0.80
C ALA A 11 10.12 -15.39 1.72
N GLY A 12 10.05 -14.09 2.07
CA GLY A 12 11.08 -13.40 2.86
C GLY A 12 12.02 -12.49 2.06
N GLN A 13 11.89 -12.42 0.73
CA GLN A 13 12.57 -11.38 -0.05
C GLN A 13 11.75 -10.08 0.00
N VAL A 14 12.07 -9.28 1.00
CA VAL A 14 11.58 -7.91 1.22
C VAL A 14 11.92 -7.07 -0.01
N LEU A 15 10.92 -6.77 -0.85
CA LEU A 15 11.13 -5.92 -2.02
C LEU A 15 11.07 -4.44 -1.67
N VAL A 16 10.24 -4.06 -0.70
CA VAL A 16 10.16 -2.73 -0.09
C VAL A 16 9.47 -2.94 1.25
N GLU A 17 10.22 -3.02 2.35
CA GLU A 17 9.66 -2.65 3.65
C GLU A 17 9.43 -1.15 3.48
N PHE A 18 8.17 -0.72 3.26
CA PHE A 18 7.85 0.69 3.45
C PHE A 18 8.03 0.88 4.94
N ASP A 19 9.24 1.25 5.33
CA ASP A 19 9.69 1.30 6.69
C ASP A 19 8.92 2.42 7.38
N THR A 20 7.71 2.10 7.85
CA THR A 20 6.84 3.03 8.57
C THR A 20 7.53 3.50 9.84
N THR A 21 8.50 2.74 10.36
CA THR A 21 9.37 3.17 11.46
C THR A 21 10.34 4.27 11.02
N LEU A 22 10.91 4.17 9.82
CA LEU A 22 11.70 5.25 9.21
C LEU A 22 10.84 6.50 8.98
N LEU A 23 9.63 6.37 8.43
CA LEU A 23 8.72 7.50 8.19
C LEU A 23 8.28 8.16 9.50
N THR A 24 7.98 7.36 10.53
CA THR A 24 7.65 7.87 11.87
C THR A 24 8.83 8.63 12.48
N GLY A 25 10.05 8.12 12.31
CA GLY A 25 11.28 8.81 12.73
C GLY A 25 11.51 10.12 11.99
N GLN A 26 11.29 10.13 10.67
CA GLN A 26 11.38 11.33 9.83
C GLN A 26 10.31 12.36 10.21
N LEU A 27 9.09 11.91 10.57
CA LEU A 27 8.00 12.77 10.99
C LEU A 27 8.33 13.46 12.30
N ALA A 28 8.79 12.69 13.29
CA ALA A 28 9.27 13.25 14.56
C ALA A 28 10.41 14.25 14.35
N GLN A 29 11.36 13.94 13.46
CA GLN A 29 12.47 14.83 13.13
C GLN A 29 11.99 16.13 12.45
N ALA A 30 11.04 16.05 11.50
CA ALA A 30 10.49 17.20 10.82
C ALA A 30 9.69 18.11 11.77
N GLN A 31 8.86 17.52 12.64
CA GLN A 31 8.14 18.24 13.69
C GLN A 31 9.09 18.94 14.66
N ALA A 32 10.16 18.25 15.10
CA ALA A 32 11.19 18.85 15.95
C ALA A 32 11.94 19.99 15.24
N GLY A 33 12.22 19.85 13.95
CA GLY A 33 12.83 20.88 13.13
C GLY A 33 11.97 22.14 13.01
N LEU A 34 10.65 21.97 12.82
CA LEU A 34 9.69 23.07 12.80
C LEU A 34 9.62 23.78 14.16
N ALA A 35 9.50 23.01 15.26
CA ALA A 35 9.47 23.57 16.61
C ALA A 35 10.75 24.35 16.95
N ALA A 36 11.92 23.85 16.54
CA ALA A 36 13.19 24.55 16.72
C ALA A 36 13.25 25.86 15.91
N ALA A 37 12.74 25.87 14.67
CA ALA A 37 12.68 27.07 13.84
C ALA A 37 11.74 28.13 14.43
N GLN A 38 10.59 27.72 14.96
CA GLN A 38 9.63 28.59 15.66
C GLN A 38 10.25 29.17 16.94
N ALA A 39 10.87 28.35 17.78
CA ALA A 39 11.55 28.82 18.98
C ALA A 39 12.67 29.82 18.67
N ASN A 40 13.42 29.62 17.58
CA ASN A 40 14.44 30.56 17.14
C ASN A 40 13.83 31.90 16.69
N TYR A 41 12.70 31.89 15.98
CA TYR A 41 11.98 33.11 15.65
C TYR A 41 11.51 33.85 16.91
N ASP A 42 10.94 33.13 17.87
CA ASP A 42 10.45 33.71 19.13
C ASP A 42 11.57 34.38 19.94
N LEU A 43 12.76 33.77 19.97
CA LEU A 43 13.94 34.37 20.61
C LEU A 43 14.38 35.68 19.93
N LEU A 44 14.18 35.79 18.61
CA LEU A 44 14.57 36.96 17.82
C LEU A 44 13.57 38.12 17.95
N LEU A 45 12.32 37.87 18.37
CA LEU A 45 11.29 38.91 18.53
C LEU A 45 11.68 40.01 19.53
N ALA A 46 12.54 39.72 20.51
CA ALA A 46 12.89 40.66 21.57
C ALA A 46 13.85 41.80 21.13
N GLY A 47 14.42 41.75 19.93
CA GLY A 47 15.32 42.82 19.48
C GLY A 47 16.11 42.59 18.18
N ALA A 48 15.76 41.57 17.41
CA ALA A 48 16.43 41.31 16.14
C ALA A 48 16.03 42.33 15.05
N SER A 49 16.91 42.51 14.08
CA SER A 49 16.61 43.32 12.89
C SER A 49 15.55 42.66 12.00
N SER A 50 14.89 43.45 11.15
CA SER A 50 13.93 42.95 10.17
C SER A 50 14.51 41.87 9.25
N ALA A 51 15.79 42.00 8.87
CA ALA A 51 16.48 41.00 8.05
C ALA A 51 16.66 39.66 8.78
N GLN A 52 16.92 39.68 10.09
CA GLN A 52 17.05 38.46 10.91
C GLN A 52 15.69 37.78 11.12
N LEU A 53 14.63 38.55 11.36
CA LEU A 53 13.27 38.02 11.46
C LEU A 53 12.82 37.38 10.15
N ALA A 54 13.02 38.06 9.01
CA ALA A 54 12.69 37.52 7.69
C ALA A 54 13.45 36.21 7.38
N ALA A 55 14.72 36.12 7.78
CA ALA A 55 15.49 34.89 7.62
C ALA A 55 14.97 33.73 8.49
N ALA A 56 14.52 34.04 9.72
CA ALA A 56 13.90 33.06 10.62
C ALA A 56 12.52 32.60 10.13
N GLU A 57 11.69 33.50 9.59
CA GLU A 57 10.41 33.17 8.94
C GLU A 57 10.61 32.24 7.73
N ALA A 58 11.62 32.52 6.90
CA ALA A 58 11.99 31.63 5.81
C ALA A 58 12.47 30.25 6.32
N GLY A 59 13.09 30.20 7.50
CA GLY A 59 13.43 28.96 8.20
C GLY A 59 12.20 28.15 8.57
N ILE A 60 11.22 28.78 9.22
CA ILE A 60 9.92 28.16 9.56
C ILE A 60 9.21 27.66 8.31
N SER A 61 9.12 28.48 7.26
CA SER A 61 8.46 28.11 6.01
C SER A 61 9.08 26.87 5.37
N ARG A 62 10.42 26.76 5.36
CA ARG A 62 11.11 25.56 4.87
C ARG A 62 10.84 24.33 5.73
N ALA A 63 10.84 24.47 7.05
CA ALA A 63 10.55 23.36 7.96
C ALA A 63 9.10 22.88 7.81
N GLN A 64 8.15 23.80 7.65
CA GLN A 64 6.76 23.47 7.39
C GLN A 64 6.60 22.73 6.06
N ALA A 65 7.22 23.23 4.98
CA ALA A 65 7.15 22.57 3.67
C ALA A 65 7.73 21.14 3.70
N ALA A 66 8.80 20.91 4.48
CA ALA A 66 9.36 19.58 4.67
C ALA A 66 8.42 18.64 5.44
N LEU A 67 7.73 19.16 6.46
CA LEU A 67 6.72 18.41 7.21
C LEU A 67 5.50 18.08 6.33
N ASP A 68 5.01 19.05 5.55
CA ASP A 68 3.85 18.88 4.69
C ASP A 68 4.11 17.82 3.60
N ALA A 69 5.29 17.86 2.96
CA ALA A 69 5.67 16.86 1.96
C ALA A 69 5.73 15.44 2.53
N LEU A 70 6.15 15.30 3.80
CA LEU A 70 6.19 14.01 4.46
C LEU A 70 4.79 13.51 4.84
N ASN A 71 3.90 14.40 5.30
CA ASN A 71 2.50 14.04 5.55
C ASN A 71 1.81 13.60 4.25
N GLU A 72 2.03 14.32 3.14
CA GLU A 72 1.49 13.93 1.83
C GLU A 72 1.98 12.54 1.40
N GLN A 73 3.26 12.23 1.67
CA GLN A 73 3.79 10.89 1.42
C GLN A 73 3.12 9.82 2.29
N ILE A 74 2.87 10.11 3.57
CA ILE A 74 2.17 9.19 4.48
C ILE A 74 0.73 8.96 3.98
N ASP A 75 0.00 10.03 3.66
CA ASP A 75 -1.37 9.96 3.14
C ASP A 75 -1.44 9.11 1.86
N GLN A 76 -0.47 9.25 0.95
CA GLN A 76 -0.38 8.44 -0.27
C GLN A 76 -0.17 6.96 0.05
N ILE A 77 0.61 6.62 1.06
CA ILE A 77 0.84 5.23 1.48
C ILE A 77 -0.43 4.64 2.08
N GLU A 78 -1.11 5.39 2.94
CA GLU A 78 -2.38 4.97 3.55
C GLU A 78 -3.44 4.71 2.47
N SER A 79 -3.59 5.63 1.50
CA SER A 79 -4.51 5.44 0.37
C SER A 79 -4.16 4.19 -0.46
N GLN A 80 -2.88 3.94 -0.74
CA GLN A 80 -2.47 2.73 -1.45
C GLN A 80 -2.76 1.46 -0.66
N ALA A 81 -2.64 1.50 0.67
CA ALA A 81 -2.98 0.36 1.52
C ALA A 81 -4.48 0.05 1.53
N GLU A 82 -5.32 1.09 1.54
CA GLU A 82 -6.77 0.94 1.38
C GLU A 82 -7.15 0.34 0.03
N ASP A 83 -6.54 0.82 -1.07
CA ASP A 83 -6.76 0.30 -2.42
C ASP A 83 -6.37 -1.19 -2.53
N VAL A 84 -5.23 -1.57 -1.96
CA VAL A 84 -4.79 -2.97 -1.91
C VAL A 84 -5.77 -3.82 -1.11
N ALA A 85 -6.27 -3.31 0.03
CA ALA A 85 -7.26 -4.03 0.84
C ALA A 85 -8.57 -4.26 0.08
N ALA A 86 -9.07 -3.25 -0.63
CA ALA A 86 -10.27 -3.38 -1.46
C ALA A 86 -10.07 -4.36 -2.63
N GLN A 87 -8.87 -4.38 -3.23
CA GLN A 87 -8.51 -5.33 -4.28
C GLN A 87 -8.49 -6.77 -3.76
N ILE A 88 -7.97 -7.00 -2.55
CA ILE A 88 -7.98 -8.31 -1.88
C ILE A 88 -9.41 -8.80 -1.64
N GLU A 89 -10.30 -7.93 -1.17
CA GLU A 89 -11.71 -8.27 -0.96
C GLU A 89 -12.37 -8.72 -2.26
N THR A 90 -12.15 -7.95 -3.33
CA THR A 90 -12.67 -8.27 -4.67
C THR A 90 -12.12 -9.61 -5.18
N LEU A 91 -10.80 -9.83 -5.11
CA LEU A 91 -10.17 -11.08 -5.52
C LEU A 91 -10.69 -12.28 -4.72
N THR A 92 -10.90 -12.10 -3.42
CA THR A 92 -11.44 -13.15 -2.55
C THR A 92 -12.88 -13.52 -2.95
N ALA A 93 -13.70 -12.52 -3.29
CA ALA A 93 -15.06 -12.75 -3.78
C ALA A 93 -15.07 -13.50 -5.13
N ASP A 94 -14.19 -13.12 -6.07
CA ASP A 94 -14.07 -13.78 -7.37
C ASP A 94 -13.58 -15.24 -7.25
N ILE A 95 -12.61 -15.49 -6.35
CA ILE A 95 -12.15 -16.85 -6.04
C ILE A 95 -13.29 -17.68 -5.45
N ALA A 96 -14.05 -17.13 -4.51
CA ALA A 96 -15.18 -17.82 -3.91
C ALA A 96 -16.27 -18.15 -4.94
N ALA A 97 -16.57 -17.22 -5.84
CA ALA A 97 -17.53 -17.42 -6.93
C ALA A 97 -17.07 -18.51 -7.90
N ASN A 98 -15.80 -18.49 -8.33
CA ASN A 98 -15.24 -19.52 -9.18
C ASN A 98 -15.24 -20.90 -8.50
N GLN A 99 -14.88 -20.95 -7.22
CA GLN A 99 -14.89 -22.20 -6.45
C GLN A 99 -16.32 -22.76 -6.32
N ALA A 100 -17.32 -21.90 -6.09
CA ALA A 100 -18.71 -22.32 -6.05
C ALA A 100 -19.18 -22.90 -7.40
N ALA A 101 -18.80 -22.27 -8.52
CA ALA A 101 -19.09 -22.77 -9.86
C ALA A 101 -18.43 -24.14 -10.13
N ILE A 102 -17.16 -24.31 -9.74
CA ILE A 102 -16.44 -25.58 -9.83
C ILE A 102 -17.17 -26.68 -9.05
N VAL A 103 -17.55 -26.39 -7.80
CA VAL A 103 -18.27 -27.36 -6.94
C VAL A 103 -19.62 -27.73 -7.54
N ALA A 104 -20.36 -26.77 -8.10
CA ALA A 104 -21.65 -27.01 -8.73
C ALA A 104 -21.52 -27.94 -9.96
N ILE A 105 -20.50 -27.71 -10.81
CA ILE A 105 -20.24 -28.55 -11.99
C ILE A 105 -19.80 -29.96 -11.58
N GLN A 106 -18.94 -30.08 -10.57
CA GLN A 106 -18.52 -31.38 -10.02
C GLN A 106 -19.71 -32.16 -9.44
N ALA A 107 -20.63 -31.49 -8.74
CA ALA A 107 -21.84 -32.12 -8.24
C ALA A 107 -22.74 -32.61 -9.40
N ALA A 108 -22.91 -31.81 -10.46
CA ALA A 108 -23.65 -32.22 -11.66
C ALA A 108 -22.98 -33.41 -12.37
N GLN A 109 -21.65 -33.48 -12.39
CA GLN A 109 -20.91 -34.60 -12.95
C GLN A 109 -21.16 -35.89 -12.16
N GLN A 110 -21.15 -35.83 -10.82
CA GLN A 110 -21.44 -36.98 -9.96
C GLN A 110 -22.88 -37.48 -10.11
N GLN A 111 -23.82 -36.56 -10.40
CA GLN A 111 -25.22 -36.88 -10.65
C GLN A 111 -25.50 -37.31 -12.10
N GLY A 112 -24.51 -37.23 -13.00
CA GLY A 112 -24.68 -37.50 -14.44
C GLY A 112 -25.53 -36.47 -15.18
N THR A 113 -25.75 -35.29 -14.61
CA THR A 113 -26.55 -34.19 -15.18
C THR A 113 -25.71 -33.07 -15.80
N ALA A 114 -24.39 -33.14 -15.69
CA ALA A 114 -23.48 -32.16 -16.29
C ALA A 114 -23.53 -32.17 -17.82
N THR A 115 -23.67 -30.99 -18.42
CA THR A 115 -23.59 -30.84 -19.88
C THR A 115 -22.14 -30.89 -20.37
N PRO A 116 -21.89 -31.30 -21.64
CA PRO A 116 -20.54 -31.24 -22.22
C PRO A 116 -19.90 -29.85 -22.15
N GLU A 117 -20.71 -28.80 -22.25
CA GLU A 117 -20.29 -27.41 -22.11
C GLU A 117 -19.84 -27.08 -20.68
N GLN A 118 -20.58 -27.54 -19.66
CA GLN A 118 -20.20 -27.37 -18.26
C GLN A 118 -18.88 -28.09 -17.95
N LEU A 119 -18.69 -29.31 -18.45
CA LEU A 119 -17.44 -30.06 -18.27
C LEU A 119 -16.25 -29.40 -18.98
N ALA A 120 -16.47 -28.80 -20.16
CA ALA A 120 -15.44 -28.03 -20.85
C ALA A 120 -15.06 -26.75 -20.08
N SER A 121 -16.05 -26.07 -19.49
CA SER A 121 -15.82 -24.87 -18.68
C SER A 121 -15.05 -25.15 -17.37
N LEU A 122 -15.14 -26.37 -16.82
CA LEU A 122 -14.46 -26.75 -15.58
C LEU A 122 -12.94 -26.54 -15.64
N GLY A 123 -12.29 -26.90 -16.75
CA GLY A 123 -10.85 -26.69 -16.92
C GLY A 123 -10.47 -25.21 -16.99
N GLN A 124 -11.30 -24.39 -17.63
CA GLN A 124 -11.10 -22.94 -17.69
C GLN A 124 -11.27 -22.29 -16.32
N LEU A 125 -12.29 -22.71 -15.56
CA LEU A 125 -12.53 -22.24 -14.20
C LEU A 125 -11.39 -22.63 -13.24
N GLN A 126 -10.87 -23.86 -13.37
CA GLN A 126 -9.72 -24.32 -12.56
C GLN A 126 -8.44 -23.53 -12.88
N GLY A 127 -8.16 -23.27 -14.16
CA GLY A 127 -7.04 -22.43 -14.58
C GLY A 127 -7.17 -20.99 -14.11
N GLY A 128 -8.37 -20.40 -14.24
CA GLY A 128 -8.68 -19.06 -13.75
C GLY A 128 -8.56 -18.94 -12.23
N ALA A 129 -9.06 -19.92 -11.48
CA ALA A 129 -8.93 -19.95 -10.01
C ALA A 129 -7.47 -20.01 -9.54
N ALA A 130 -6.60 -20.73 -10.25
CA ALA A 130 -5.17 -20.74 -9.95
C ALA A 130 -4.52 -19.37 -10.19
N GLY A 131 -4.91 -18.67 -11.27
CA GLY A 131 -4.46 -17.31 -11.56
C GLY A 131 -4.90 -16.30 -10.49
N LEU A 132 -6.18 -16.32 -10.11
CA LEU A 132 -6.72 -15.44 -9.08
C LEU A 132 -6.08 -15.72 -7.70
N ASN A 133 -5.85 -16.99 -7.34
CA ASN A 133 -5.16 -17.33 -6.10
C ASN A 133 -3.72 -16.79 -6.08
N GLY A 134 -3.01 -16.79 -7.22
CA GLY A 134 -1.70 -16.16 -7.33
C GLY A 134 -1.77 -14.64 -7.13
N GLN A 135 -2.78 -13.99 -7.70
CA GLN A 135 -3.01 -12.55 -7.53
C GLN A 135 -3.38 -12.20 -6.08
N LEU A 136 -4.21 -13.01 -5.42
CA LEU A 136 -4.57 -12.82 -4.01
C LEU A 136 -3.33 -12.95 -3.11
N ALA A 137 -2.48 -13.95 -3.34
CA ALA A 137 -1.25 -14.12 -2.58
C ALA A 137 -0.31 -12.92 -2.73
N TRP A 138 -0.18 -12.39 -3.94
CA TRP A 138 0.60 -11.17 -4.21
C TRP A 138 0.00 -9.95 -3.48
N ALA A 139 -1.32 -9.75 -3.58
CA ALA A 139 -1.98 -8.61 -2.95
C ALA A 139 -1.88 -8.69 -1.41
N GLN A 140 -2.03 -9.87 -0.81
CA GLN A 140 -1.83 -10.09 0.63
C GLN A 140 -0.39 -9.82 1.08
N GLN A 141 0.60 -10.16 0.24
CA GLN A 141 2.00 -9.85 0.51
C GLN A 141 2.25 -8.34 0.47
N LEU A 142 1.65 -7.62 -0.47
CA LEU A 142 1.70 -6.15 -0.50
C LEU A 142 1.04 -5.54 0.73
N GLN A 143 -0.14 -6.02 1.13
CA GLN A 143 -0.83 -5.54 2.33
C GLN A 143 0.03 -5.71 3.58
N THR A 144 0.70 -6.86 3.74
CA THR A 144 1.60 -7.12 4.87
C THR A 144 2.83 -6.19 4.86
N ALA A 145 3.27 -5.76 3.68
CA ALA A 145 4.37 -4.80 3.56
C ALA A 145 3.96 -3.34 3.86
N LEU A 146 2.65 -3.06 3.90
CA LEU A 146 2.07 -1.74 4.14
C LEU A 146 1.61 -1.54 5.61
N THR A 147 1.50 -2.61 6.40
CA THR A 147 1.08 -2.61 7.82
C THR A 147 2.25 -2.73 8.78
#